data_AF-A0A811N3B8-F1
#
_entry.id   AF-A0A811N3B8-F1
#
_cell.length_a   1.000
_cell.length_b   1.000
_cell.length_c   1.000
_cell.angle_alpha   90.00
_cell.angle_beta   90.00
_cell.angle_gamma   90.00
#
_symmetry.space_group_name_H-M   'P 1'
#
loop_
_entity.id
_entity.type
_entity.pdbx_description
1 polymer ?
#
loop_
_entity_poly.entity_id
_entity_poly.type
_entity_poly.pdbx_seq_one_letter_code
_entity_poly.pdbx_strand_id
1 'polypeptide(L)'
;MALLRDPFAGYLASLPSPPLVLVSEFFLRFTQRVAGVPRVMFHDMSAFSLALCFSLATRPPPVESIQDSTPFIVLRFPQSVTITADEVPHAVAQDADLDDLVTQFLFDDLKSFYLVGLLFLATGES
;
A
#
# COMPACT_ATOMS: atom_id res chain seq x y z
N MET A 1 -10.66 -2.92 15.00
CA MET A 1 -9.43 -3.75 15.09
C MET A 1 -9.16 -4.36 16.48
N ALA A 2 -9.63 -3.77 17.60
CA ALA A 2 -9.40 -4.36 18.93
C ALA A 2 -10.04 -5.76 19.09
N LEU A 3 -11.22 -5.98 18.51
CA LEU A 3 -11.98 -7.23 18.64
C LEU A 3 -11.28 -8.48 18.05
N LEU A 4 -10.33 -8.31 17.12
CA LEU A 4 -9.62 -9.43 16.48
C LEU A 4 -8.29 -9.76 17.15
N ARG A 5 -7.80 -8.91 18.07
CA ARG A 5 -6.48 -9.11 18.70
C ARG A 5 -6.46 -10.35 19.57
N ASP A 6 -7.40 -10.46 20.50
CA ASP A 6 -7.42 -11.57 21.46
C ASP A 6 -7.73 -12.91 20.79
N PRO A 7 -8.72 -13.02 19.86
CA PRO A 7 -8.93 -14.24 19.10
C PRO A 7 -7.70 -14.67 18.28
N PHE A 8 -6.99 -13.70 17.67
CA PHE A 8 -5.77 -13.99 16.92
C PHE A 8 -4.62 -14.46 17.82
N ALA A 9 -4.43 -13.81 18.97
CA ALA A 9 -3.44 -14.24 19.96
C ALA A 9 -3.75 -15.66 20.50
N GLY A 10 -5.02 -15.94 20.79
CA GLY A 10 -5.48 -17.27 21.20
C GLY A 10 -5.24 -18.32 20.13
N TYR A 11 -5.50 -17.99 18.86
CA TYR A 11 -5.19 -18.88 17.75
C TYR A 11 -3.69 -19.18 17.65
N LEU A 12 -2.83 -18.16 17.70
CA LEU A 12 -1.38 -18.35 17.67
C LEU A 12 -0.87 -19.23 18.82
N ALA A 13 -1.42 -19.05 20.02
CA ALA A 13 -1.07 -19.87 21.19
C ALA A 13 -1.56 -21.32 21.08
N SER A 14 -2.59 -21.57 20.28
CA SER A 14 -3.12 -22.93 20.02
C SER A 14 -2.31 -23.72 19.00
N LEU A 15 -1.41 -23.06 18.25
CA LEU A 15 -0.58 -23.73 17.26
C LEU A 15 0.46 -24.64 17.94
N PRO A 16 0.77 -25.80 17.35
CA PRO A 16 1.77 -26.72 17.91
C PRO A 16 3.19 -26.13 17.95
N SER A 17 3.45 -25.11 17.13
CA SER A 17 4.68 -24.32 17.13
C SER A 17 4.42 -22.90 16.60
N PRO A 18 5.27 -21.92 16.93
CA PRO A 18 5.16 -20.57 16.39
C PRO A 18 5.34 -20.56 14.86
N PRO A 19 4.58 -19.72 14.12
CA PRO A 19 4.78 -19.56 12.69
C PRO A 19 6.13 -18.90 12.40
N LEU A 20 6.77 -19.23 11.27
CA LEU A 20 8.02 -18.59 10.85
C LEU A 20 7.79 -17.23 10.17
N VAL A 21 6.64 -17.10 9.50
CA VAL A 21 6.22 -15.92 8.76
C VAL A 21 4.71 -15.79 8.86
N LEU A 22 4.25 -14.55 8.93
CA LEU A 22 2.84 -14.23 8.87
C LEU A 22 2.50 -13.69 7.48
N VAL A 23 1.41 -14.18 6.89
CA VAL A 23 0.80 -13.57 5.70
C VAL A 23 -0.51 -12.94 6.12
N SER A 24 -0.69 -11.64 5.90
CA SER A 24 -1.96 -10.97 6.19
C SER A 24 -2.26 -9.82 5.25
N GLU A 25 -3.54 -9.47 5.19
CA GLU A 25 -4.03 -8.32 4.44
C GLU A 25 -3.49 -6.99 5.05
N PHE A 26 -3.41 -5.95 4.22
CA PHE A 26 -2.86 -4.62 4.53
C PHE A 26 -3.48 -3.95 5.76
N PHE A 27 -4.80 -4.00 5.94
CA PHE A 27 -5.49 -3.40 7.08
C PHE A 27 -5.26 -4.17 8.38
N LEU A 28 -4.76 -5.40 8.31
CA LEU A 28 -4.53 -6.26 9.47
C LEU A 28 -3.15 -6.06 10.10
N ARG A 29 -2.56 -4.86 10.01
CA ARG A 29 -1.22 -4.55 10.57
C ARG A 29 -0.99 -4.97 12.01
N PHE A 30 -2.04 -5.01 12.84
CA PHE A 30 -1.95 -5.41 14.25
C PHE A 30 -1.39 -6.83 14.41
N THR A 31 -1.59 -7.71 13.42
CA THR A 31 -1.20 -9.12 13.47
C THR A 31 0.32 -9.29 13.58
N GLN A 32 1.12 -8.42 12.96
CA GLN A 32 2.59 -8.46 13.10
C GLN A 32 3.02 -8.23 14.55
N ARG A 33 2.40 -7.27 15.24
CA ARG A 33 2.74 -6.96 16.63
C ARG A 33 2.35 -8.10 17.57
N VAL A 34 1.24 -8.78 17.28
CA VAL A 34 0.76 -9.92 18.08
C VAL A 34 1.55 -11.19 17.80
N ALA A 35 1.89 -11.46 16.53
CA ALA A 35 2.63 -12.65 16.13
C ALA A 35 4.13 -12.58 16.46
N GLY A 36 4.73 -11.38 16.44
CA GLY A 36 6.14 -11.18 16.75
C GLY A 36 7.10 -11.74 15.70
N VAL A 37 6.62 -12.06 14.50
CA VAL A 37 7.39 -12.66 13.40
C VAL A 37 7.35 -11.79 12.14
N PRO A 38 8.24 -12.00 11.15
CA PRO A 38 8.18 -11.29 9.88
C PRO A 38 6.80 -11.40 9.24
N ARG A 39 6.32 -10.28 8.67
CA ARG A 39 5.02 -10.23 7.98
C ARG A 39 5.22 -9.96 6.50
N VAL A 40 4.66 -10.85 5.67
CA VAL A 40 4.39 -10.58 4.26
C VAL A 40 2.96 -10.06 4.17
N MET A 41 2.83 -8.85 3.65
CA MET A 41 1.53 -8.23 3.45
C MET A 41 1.07 -8.48 2.02
N PHE A 42 -0.23 -8.70 1.84
CA PHE A 42 -0.86 -8.59 0.53
C PHE A 42 -1.89 -7.45 0.54
N HIS A 43 -2.13 -6.89 -0.63
CA HIS A 43 -3.12 -5.86 -0.87
C HIS A 43 -4.21 -6.41 -1.79
N ASP A 44 -5.43 -5.94 -1.60
CA ASP A 44 -6.52 -6.18 -2.55
C ASP A 44 -6.38 -5.32 -3.82
N MET A 45 -5.52 -4.29 -3.78
CA MET A 45 -5.19 -3.49 -4.95
C MET A 45 -4.30 -4.26 -5.93
N SER A 46 -4.55 -4.03 -7.23
CA SER A 46 -3.66 -4.55 -8.27
C SER A 46 -2.26 -3.97 -8.15
N ALA A 47 -1.24 -4.70 -8.63
CA ALA A 47 0.13 -4.20 -8.69
C ALA A 47 0.22 -2.88 -9.48
N PHE A 48 -0.60 -2.72 -10.52
CA PHE A 48 -0.71 -1.47 -11.29
C PHE A 48 -1.20 -0.32 -10.41
N SER A 49 -2.29 -0.50 -9.67
CA SER A 49 -2.87 0.52 -8.79
C SER A 49 -1.91 0.93 -7.67
N LEU A 50 -1.19 -0.03 -7.09
CA LEU A 50 -0.17 0.25 -6.07
C LEU A 50 1.02 1.01 -6.64
N ALA A 51 1.51 0.61 -7.82
CA ALA A 51 2.57 1.32 -8.50
C ALA A 51 2.16 2.75 -8.86
N LEU A 52 0.90 2.94 -9.28
CA LEU A 52 0.35 4.26 -9.58
C LEU A 52 0.33 5.13 -8.33
N CYS A 53 -0.19 4.61 -7.22
CA CYS A 53 -0.19 5.31 -5.94
C CYS A 53 1.23 5.69 -5.50
N PHE A 54 2.17 4.75 -5.61
CA PHE A 54 3.59 4.98 -5.27
C PHE A 54 4.20 6.09 -6.14
N SER A 55 3.98 6.03 -7.46
CA SER A 55 4.49 7.05 -8.38
C SER A 55 3.94 8.43 -8.08
N LEU A 56 2.62 8.55 -7.86
CA LEU A 56 1.97 9.83 -7.56
C LEU A 56 2.39 10.38 -6.19
N ALA A 57 2.53 9.54 -5.17
CA ALA A 57 2.98 9.95 -3.85
C ALA A 57 4.45 10.41 -3.84
N THR A 58 5.32 9.79 -4.65
CA THR A 58 6.75 10.13 -4.70
C THR A 58 7.07 11.25 -5.69
N ARG A 59 6.25 11.43 -6.73
CA ARG A 59 6.33 12.52 -7.71
C ARG A 59 4.92 12.99 -8.07
N PRO A 60 4.38 13.94 -7.30
CA PRO A 60 3.06 14.50 -7.58
C PRO A 60 3.04 15.19 -8.95
N PRO A 61 1.91 15.13 -9.66
CA PRO A 61 1.76 15.85 -10.93
C PRO A 61 1.69 17.37 -10.68
N PRO A 62 1.96 18.20 -11.71
CA PRO A 62 1.82 19.65 -11.61
C PRO A 62 0.41 20.06 -11.19
N VAL A 63 0.29 21.02 -10.26
CA VAL A 63 -1.01 21.49 -9.73
C VAL A 63 -1.97 21.94 -10.84
N GLU A 64 -1.44 22.62 -11.87
CA GLU A 64 -2.20 23.08 -13.04
C GLU A 64 -2.89 21.92 -13.77
N SER A 65 -2.23 20.77 -13.86
CA SER A 65 -2.79 19.60 -14.55
C SER A 65 -3.96 18.96 -13.82
N ILE A 66 -3.99 19.09 -12.48
CA ILE A 66 -5.10 18.63 -11.64
C ILE A 66 -6.27 19.61 -11.74
N GLN A 67 -6.02 20.92 -11.69
CA GLN A 67 -7.08 21.94 -11.68
C GLN A 67 -7.85 22.03 -12.99
N ASP A 68 -7.16 21.85 -14.13
CA ASP A 68 -7.77 21.94 -15.45
C ASP A 68 -8.31 20.59 -15.96
N SER A 69 -8.28 19.54 -15.13
CA SER A 69 -8.58 18.14 -15.50
C SER A 69 -7.87 17.68 -16.79
N THR A 70 -6.72 18.28 -17.10
CA THR A 70 -5.94 17.93 -18.29
C THR A 70 -5.21 16.61 -18.06
N PRO A 71 -5.17 15.71 -19.06
CA PRO A 71 -4.40 14.47 -18.94
C PRO A 71 -2.91 14.75 -18.70
N PHE A 72 -2.30 14.03 -17.76
CA PHE A 72 -0.87 14.12 -17.45
C PHE A 72 -0.22 12.74 -17.39
N ILE A 73 1.09 12.71 -17.63
CA ILE A 73 1.88 11.48 -17.61
C ILE A 73 2.34 11.18 -16.18
N VAL A 74 2.14 9.95 -15.75
CA VAL A 74 2.62 9.42 -14.46
C VAL A 74 4.12 9.15 -14.58
N LEU A 75 4.92 9.94 -13.86
CA LEU A 75 6.37 9.78 -13.84
C LEU A 75 6.78 8.48 -13.13
N ARG A 76 7.91 7.89 -13.55
CA ARG A 76 8.50 6.65 -12.98
C ARG A 76 7.62 5.39 -13.08
N PHE A 77 6.56 5.44 -13.86
CA PHE A 77 5.82 4.24 -14.23
C PHE A 77 6.52 3.58 -15.45
N PRO A 78 6.70 2.25 -15.48
CA PRO A 78 7.46 1.57 -16.53
C PRO A 78 6.84 1.72 -17.93
N GLN A 79 5.53 1.92 -18.00
CA GLN A 79 4.82 2.32 -19.21
C GLN A 79 4.40 3.79 -19.08
N SER A 80 4.38 4.53 -20.19
CA SER A 80 3.84 5.89 -20.19
C SER A 80 2.34 5.84 -19.95
N VAL A 81 1.95 5.92 -18.68
CA VAL A 81 0.57 5.97 -18.24
C VAL A 81 0.14 7.42 -18.20
N THR A 82 -0.93 7.73 -18.93
CA THR A 82 -1.57 9.05 -18.89
C THR A 82 -2.87 8.92 -18.13
N ILE A 83 -3.09 9.77 -17.14
CA ILE A 83 -4.34 9.84 -16.36
C ILE A 83 -4.84 11.28 -16.27
N THR A 84 -6.10 11.43 -15.91
CA THR A 84 -6.75 12.71 -15.57
C THR A 84 -6.83 12.87 -14.05
N ALA A 85 -7.23 14.06 -13.59
CA ALA A 85 -7.42 14.35 -12.17
C ALA A 85 -8.44 13.39 -11.50
N ASP A 86 -9.50 13.02 -12.21
CA ASP A 86 -10.57 12.14 -11.70
C ASP A 86 -10.12 10.67 -11.52
N GLU A 87 -9.03 10.29 -12.16
CA GLU A 87 -8.45 8.94 -12.08
C GLU A 87 -7.38 8.83 -10.98
N VAL A 88 -7.04 9.94 -10.30
CA VAL A 88 -6.11 9.96 -9.17
C VAL A 88 -6.78 9.28 -7.97
N PRO A 89 -6.17 8.23 -7.39
CA PRO A 89 -6.72 7.60 -6.18
C PRO A 89 -6.77 8.60 -5.03
N HIS A 90 -7.91 8.65 -4.34
CA HIS A 90 -8.17 9.63 -3.28
C HIS A 90 -7.10 9.63 -2.17
N ALA A 91 -6.54 8.46 -1.86
CA ALA A 91 -5.49 8.30 -0.86
C ALA A 91 -4.15 8.97 -1.20
N VAL A 92 -3.95 9.41 -2.45
CA VAL A 92 -2.73 10.11 -2.92
C VAL A 92 -3.05 11.41 -3.65
N ALA A 93 -4.30 11.87 -3.59
CA ALA A 93 -4.72 13.15 -4.13
C ALA A 93 -4.12 14.30 -3.30
N GLN A 94 -4.01 15.50 -3.89
CA GLN A 94 -3.41 16.65 -3.18
C GLN A 94 -4.27 17.15 -2.00
N ASP A 95 -5.56 16.86 -2.04
CA ASP A 95 -6.56 17.12 -1.00
C ASP A 95 -6.84 15.88 -0.13
N ALA A 96 -5.98 14.85 -0.21
CA ALA A 96 -6.15 13.64 0.56
C ALA A 96 -6.27 13.94 2.06
N ASP A 97 -7.27 13.34 2.70
CA ASP A 97 -7.43 13.38 4.14
C ASP A 97 -6.30 12.59 4.81
N LEU A 98 -5.35 13.29 5.43
CA LEU A 98 -4.25 12.67 6.14
C LEU A 98 -4.69 11.96 7.43
N ASP A 99 -5.91 12.21 7.90
CA ASP A 99 -6.52 11.47 9.01
C ASP A 99 -7.26 10.21 8.53
N ASP A 100 -7.47 10.04 7.21
CA ASP A 100 -8.00 8.80 6.65
C ASP A 100 -7.03 7.65 6.86
N LEU A 101 -7.57 6.54 7.37
CA LEU A 101 -6.78 5.37 7.73
C LEU A 101 -6.11 4.74 6.51
N VAL A 102 -6.77 4.73 5.34
CA VAL A 102 -6.20 4.15 4.11
C VAL A 102 -5.00 4.97 3.67
N THR A 103 -5.13 6.30 3.69
CA THR A 103 -4.06 7.25 3.39
C THR A 103 -2.86 7.06 4.31
N GLN A 104 -3.06 7.06 5.63
CA GLN A 104 -1.99 6.83 6.60
C GLN A 104 -1.29 5.49 6.39
N PHE A 105 -2.08 4.43 6.24
CA PHE A 105 -1.56 3.08 6.03
C PHE A 105 -0.76 2.97 4.74
N LEU A 106 -1.20 3.62 3.66
CA LEU A 106 -0.50 3.62 2.38
C LEU A 106 0.84 4.33 2.53
N PHE A 107 0.86 5.57 3.04
CA PHE A 107 2.09 6.34 3.22
C PHE A 107 3.12 5.66 4.12
N ASP A 108 2.70 4.96 5.16
CA ASP A 108 3.61 4.20 6.02
C ASP A 108 4.16 2.94 5.35
N ASP A 109 3.41 2.31 4.45
CA ASP A 109 3.93 1.16 3.68
C ASP A 109 4.81 1.58 2.50
N LEU A 110 4.61 2.76 1.91
CA LEU A 110 5.52 3.31 0.90
C LEU A 110 6.94 3.49 1.46
N LYS A 111 7.10 3.66 2.78
CA LYS A 111 8.39 3.71 3.48
C LYS A 111 8.99 2.32 3.75
N SER A 112 8.23 1.24 3.52
CA SER A 112 8.63 -0.12 3.83
C SER A 112 9.26 -0.81 2.61
N PHE A 113 10.53 -1.19 2.72
CA PHE A 113 11.32 -1.80 1.63
C PHE A 113 10.70 -3.08 1.04
N TYR A 114 9.83 -3.78 1.78
CA TYR A 114 9.17 -5.01 1.33
C TYR A 114 8.09 -4.78 0.29
N LEU A 115 7.38 -3.64 0.32
CA LEU A 115 6.38 -3.29 -0.70
C LEU A 115 7.06 -3.04 -2.05
N VAL A 116 8.19 -2.32 -2.00
CA VAL A 116 9.05 -2.05 -3.14
C VAL A 116 9.58 -3.36 -3.73
N GLY A 117 10.04 -4.30 -2.90
CA GLY A 117 10.50 -5.61 -3.35
C GLY A 117 9.40 -6.47 -4.00
N LEU A 118 8.18 -6.49 -3.47
CA LEU A 118 7.06 -7.22 -4.08
C LEU A 118 6.64 -6.61 -5.43
N LEU A 119 6.67 -5.29 -5.55
CA LEU A 119 6.43 -4.60 -6.81
C LEU A 119 7.52 -4.92 -7.83
N PHE A 120 8.80 -4.90 -7.45
CA PHE A 120 9.92 -5.27 -8.33
C PHE A 120 9.85 -6.74 -8.79
N LEU A 121 9.49 -7.65 -7.89
CA LEU A 121 9.25 -9.05 -8.23
C LEU A 121 8.08 -9.22 -9.21
N ALA A 122 7.02 -8.42 -9.06
CA ALA A 122 5.89 -8.41 -9.99
C ALA A 122 6.23 -7.77 -11.34
N THR A 123 7.19 -6.85 -11.40
CA THR A 123 7.61 -6.19 -12.65
C THR A 123 8.77 -6.89 -13.37
N GLY A 124 9.35 -7.95 -12.81
CA GLY A 124 10.33 -8.80 -13.50
C GLY A 124 11.69 -8.15 -13.78
N GLU A 125 12.01 -7.04 -13.13
CA GLU A 125 13.29 -6.35 -13.30
C GLU A 125 14.20 -6.75 -12.12
N SER A 126 15.24 -7.54 -12.41
CA SER A 126 16.31 -7.94 -11.48
C SER A 126 17.60 -7.18 -11.78
#